data_AF-A0A698FUV6-F1
#
_entry.id   AF-A0A698FUV6-F1
#
_cell.length_a   1.000
_cell.length_b   1.000
_cell.length_c   1.000
_cell.angle_alpha   90.00
_cell.angle_beta   90.00
_cell.angle_gamma   90.00
#
_symmetry.space_group_name_H-M   'P 1'
#
loop_
_entity.id
_entity.type
_entity.pdbx_description
1 polymer ?
#
loop_
_entity_poly.entity_id
_entity_poly.type
_entity_poly.pdbx_seq_one_letter_code
_entity_poly.pdbx_strand_id
1 'polypeptide(L)'
;MTIESGGTINTSNNNAIVVSPGANNVTINNAGNVNGGGSNSAAINIGDNRSGGATINDFTNSGTIGDGSNKFAITVWGKSDSKSTIETFNNSGLIQSGSGEAIYLGNTTINDFTNSGTIKSTGGVGVNVASGTNISTLNNKGTISGSRGVSIASNSTIENLNNSNTGFISSIKIAKNGKINNINNQGTIGGVDLGDVSREQQKAFIGTFNNNGTIINNKGYGTVFIVTSTIENFTNSGLIENSSGGDSGGIYTAGGKIGTFINENTGIIKSTKEGIKISYIDWTGTQADLIQNKGTIIAGNSGVHISNLSSLKTFENSGFIQATNGVEIKNYGQGKAGVIETLNNSGSMFGSANGIMLHGGASGSSINTITNKGTILGQSGAGIYVNGANQHIKDYIKLEGSNALIAGGTAGIYNKGTIGVNNNTGSLVN
;
A
#
# COMPACT_ATOMS: atom_id res chain seq x y z
N MET A 1 -3.34 -31.02 -23.35
CA MET A 1 -2.33 -30.72 -24.38
C MET A 1 -0.97 -30.64 -23.72
N THR A 2 0.05 -31.24 -24.32
CA THR A 2 1.45 -31.17 -23.85
C THR A 2 2.34 -30.68 -24.97
N ILE A 3 3.22 -29.73 -24.68
CA ILE A 3 4.26 -29.23 -25.58
C ILE A 3 5.59 -29.50 -24.88
N GLU A 4 6.38 -30.40 -25.45
CA GLU A 4 7.64 -30.81 -24.85
C GLU A 4 8.75 -29.76 -25.05
N SER A 5 9.87 -29.94 -24.33
CA SER A 5 11.05 -29.10 -24.50
C SER A 5 11.52 -29.11 -25.97
N GLY A 6 11.82 -27.94 -26.52
CA GLY A 6 12.14 -27.77 -27.94
C GLY A 6 10.93 -27.73 -28.89
N GLY A 7 9.75 -28.15 -28.42
CA GLY A 7 8.49 -27.99 -29.16
C GLY A 7 8.16 -26.51 -29.38
N THR A 8 7.59 -26.18 -30.53
CA THR A 8 7.18 -24.80 -30.84
C THR A 8 5.81 -24.79 -31.52
N ILE A 9 4.89 -23.97 -31.00
CA ILE A 9 3.67 -23.56 -31.68
C ILE A 9 3.84 -22.09 -32.01
N ASN A 10 3.82 -21.75 -33.30
CA ASN A 10 4.00 -20.37 -33.76
C ASN A 10 2.90 -19.98 -34.74
N THR A 11 2.27 -18.84 -34.50
CA THR A 11 1.25 -18.24 -35.37
C THR A 11 1.50 -16.74 -35.43
N SER A 12 1.32 -16.11 -36.61
CA SER A 12 1.73 -14.72 -36.80
C SER A 12 0.74 -13.67 -36.25
N ASN A 13 -0.57 -13.90 -36.41
CA ASN A 13 -1.61 -12.91 -36.04
C ASN A 13 -2.80 -13.51 -35.26
N ASN A 14 -2.89 -14.83 -35.17
CA ASN A 14 -3.97 -15.53 -34.46
C ASN A 14 -3.46 -16.07 -33.14
N ASN A 15 -4.37 -16.43 -32.24
CA ASN A 15 -3.98 -17.17 -31.05
C ASN A 15 -3.31 -18.49 -31.44
N ALA A 16 -2.21 -18.84 -30.76
CA ALA A 16 -1.56 -20.12 -30.97
C ALA A 16 -2.39 -21.27 -30.39
N ILE A 17 -3.00 -21.02 -29.23
CA ILE A 17 -3.88 -21.98 -28.55
C ILE A 17 -5.18 -21.28 -28.18
N VAL A 18 -6.31 -21.93 -28.47
CA VAL A 18 -7.64 -21.48 -28.06
C VAL A 18 -8.31 -22.61 -27.28
N VAL A 19 -8.70 -22.34 -26.03
CA VAL A 19 -9.61 -23.19 -25.27
C VAL A 19 -11.00 -22.60 -25.39
N SER A 20 -11.88 -23.31 -26.09
CA SER A 20 -13.22 -22.81 -26.39
C SER A 20 -14.11 -22.72 -25.15
N PRO A 21 -15.10 -21.80 -25.13
CA PRO A 21 -16.14 -21.75 -24.11
C PRO A 21 -16.81 -23.11 -23.91
N GLY A 22 -17.11 -23.47 -22.65
CA GLY A 22 -17.71 -24.75 -22.28
C GLY A 22 -16.75 -25.94 -22.31
N ALA A 23 -15.48 -25.76 -22.70
CA ALA A 23 -14.48 -26.80 -22.53
C ALA A 23 -14.30 -27.09 -21.04
N ASN A 24 -14.24 -28.39 -20.68
CA ASN A 24 -14.10 -28.85 -19.30
C ASN A 24 -12.96 -29.87 -19.19
N ASN A 25 -12.37 -29.98 -17.99
CA ASN A 25 -11.26 -30.90 -17.70
C ASN A 25 -10.06 -30.71 -18.63
N VAL A 26 -9.75 -29.46 -18.98
CA VAL A 26 -8.60 -29.15 -19.84
C VAL A 26 -7.32 -29.10 -19.00
N THR A 27 -6.26 -29.73 -19.51
CA THR A 27 -4.90 -29.59 -18.98
C THR A 27 -4.00 -29.02 -20.06
N ILE A 28 -3.19 -28.01 -19.72
CA ILE A 28 -2.19 -27.41 -20.61
C ILE A 28 -0.83 -27.55 -19.93
N ASN A 29 0.10 -28.26 -20.57
CA ASN A 29 1.48 -28.41 -20.11
C ASN A 29 2.45 -27.90 -21.17
N ASN A 30 3.07 -26.74 -20.94
CA ASN A 30 4.04 -26.15 -21.86
C ASN A 30 5.46 -26.18 -21.28
N ALA A 31 6.35 -26.93 -21.94
CA ALA A 31 7.80 -26.88 -21.74
C ALA A 31 8.56 -26.29 -22.95
N GLY A 32 7.85 -25.97 -24.03
CA GLY A 32 8.40 -25.43 -25.28
C GLY A 32 8.07 -23.94 -25.47
N ASN A 33 7.96 -23.52 -26.72
CA ASN A 33 7.64 -22.14 -27.09
C ASN A 33 6.22 -22.03 -27.67
N VAL A 34 5.39 -21.17 -27.10
CA VAL A 34 4.05 -20.86 -27.62
C VAL A 34 3.99 -19.38 -27.98
N ASN A 35 4.03 -19.10 -29.28
CA ASN A 35 4.04 -17.76 -29.84
C ASN A 35 2.80 -17.57 -30.73
N GLY A 36 2.04 -16.50 -30.48
CA GLY A 36 0.82 -16.24 -31.22
C GLY A 36 0.14 -14.94 -30.80
N GLY A 37 -0.67 -14.42 -31.69
CA GLY A 37 -1.58 -13.30 -31.44
C GLY A 37 -1.12 -11.98 -32.02
N GLY A 38 0.18 -11.80 -32.24
CA GLY A 38 0.75 -10.54 -32.73
C GLY A 38 0.30 -9.35 -31.87
N SER A 39 0.44 -8.13 -32.38
CA SER A 39 0.20 -6.90 -31.61
C SER A 39 -1.25 -6.67 -31.14
N ASN A 40 -2.20 -7.53 -31.52
CA ASN A 40 -3.64 -7.36 -31.27
C ASN A 40 -4.30 -8.50 -30.49
N SER A 41 -3.63 -9.64 -30.27
CA SER A 41 -4.24 -10.81 -29.64
C SER A 41 -3.29 -11.48 -28.63
N ALA A 42 -3.73 -12.63 -28.09
CA ALA A 42 -3.01 -13.42 -27.09
C ALA A 42 -2.28 -14.62 -27.72
N ALA A 43 -1.20 -15.09 -27.11
CA ALA A 43 -0.62 -16.38 -27.50
C ALA A 43 -1.55 -17.54 -27.13
N ILE A 44 -2.10 -17.50 -25.92
CA ILE A 44 -3.11 -18.45 -25.45
C ILE A 44 -4.38 -17.69 -25.06
N ASN A 45 -5.52 -18.10 -25.62
CA ASN A 45 -6.83 -17.58 -25.24
C ASN A 45 -7.69 -18.69 -24.63
N ILE A 46 -8.22 -18.46 -23.43
CA ILE A 46 -9.07 -19.40 -22.70
C ILE A 46 -10.43 -18.77 -22.46
N GLY A 47 -11.49 -19.42 -22.96
CA GLY A 47 -12.85 -18.91 -22.90
C GLY A 47 -13.09 -17.71 -23.83
N ASP A 48 -14.24 -17.07 -23.65
CA ASP A 48 -14.66 -15.90 -24.42
C ASP A 48 -15.55 -14.99 -23.56
N ASN A 49 -15.39 -13.67 -23.71
CA ASN A 49 -16.10 -12.71 -22.88
C ASN A 49 -17.59 -12.54 -23.23
N ARG A 50 -18.03 -13.07 -24.38
CA ARG A 50 -19.44 -13.04 -24.81
C ARG A 50 -20.11 -14.41 -24.66
N SER A 51 -19.34 -15.47 -24.85
CA SER A 51 -19.86 -16.82 -25.05
C SER A 51 -19.68 -17.73 -23.83
N GLY A 52 -18.89 -17.32 -22.84
CA GLY A 52 -18.72 -18.03 -21.56
C GLY A 52 -17.29 -18.52 -21.31
N GLY A 53 -17.09 -19.06 -20.12
CA GLY A 53 -15.80 -19.53 -19.65
C GLY A 53 -15.46 -20.96 -20.04
N ALA A 54 -14.26 -21.38 -19.69
CA ALA A 54 -13.78 -22.76 -19.78
C ALA A 54 -13.20 -23.20 -18.42
N THR A 55 -13.16 -24.52 -18.19
CA THR A 55 -12.60 -25.12 -16.99
C THR A 55 -11.25 -25.79 -17.30
N ILE A 56 -10.19 -25.22 -16.75
CA ILE A 56 -8.83 -25.77 -16.75
C ILE A 56 -8.56 -26.41 -15.40
N ASN A 57 -8.18 -27.68 -15.38
CA ASN A 57 -7.74 -28.32 -14.15
C ASN A 57 -6.30 -27.91 -13.85
N ASP A 58 -5.39 -28.12 -14.81
CA ASP A 58 -3.98 -27.79 -14.61
C ASP A 58 -3.42 -27.00 -15.78
N PHE A 59 -2.88 -25.82 -15.48
CA PHE A 59 -2.07 -25.04 -16.39
C PHE A 59 -0.63 -25.01 -15.87
N THR A 60 0.29 -25.63 -16.60
CA THR A 60 1.72 -25.61 -16.27
C THR A 60 2.53 -25.00 -17.41
N ASN A 61 3.42 -24.06 -17.07
CA ASN A 61 4.38 -23.47 -18.00
C ASN A 61 5.78 -23.51 -17.41
N SER A 62 6.68 -24.31 -18.00
CA SER A 62 8.12 -24.29 -17.79
C SER A 62 8.89 -23.73 -19.00
N GLY A 63 8.22 -23.58 -20.14
CA GLY A 63 8.77 -22.99 -21.36
C GLY A 63 8.50 -21.50 -21.49
N THR A 64 8.37 -21.02 -22.73
CA THR A 64 8.05 -19.63 -23.06
C THR A 64 6.64 -19.51 -23.64
N ILE A 65 5.86 -18.57 -23.12
CA ILE A 65 4.58 -18.16 -23.70
C ILE A 65 4.67 -16.68 -24.06
N GLY A 66 4.50 -16.40 -25.34
CA GLY A 66 4.66 -15.08 -25.94
C GLY A 66 6.11 -14.74 -26.26
N ASP A 67 6.28 -14.06 -27.39
CA ASP A 67 7.56 -13.60 -27.94
C ASP A 67 7.87 -12.12 -27.61
N GLY A 68 7.03 -11.49 -26.76
CA GLY A 68 7.15 -10.08 -26.44
C GLY A 68 6.62 -9.11 -27.51
N SER A 69 6.06 -9.61 -28.62
CA SER A 69 5.34 -8.78 -29.61
C SER A 69 3.82 -8.78 -29.39
N ASN A 70 3.32 -9.78 -28.66
CA ASN A 70 1.89 -10.00 -28.49
C ASN A 70 1.24 -8.93 -27.60
N LYS A 71 -0.03 -8.59 -27.86
CA LYS A 71 -0.78 -7.72 -26.94
C LYS A 71 -0.89 -8.38 -25.57
N PHE A 72 -1.25 -9.67 -25.55
CA PHE A 72 -1.28 -10.48 -24.35
C PHE A 72 -0.44 -11.74 -24.54
N ALA A 73 0.16 -12.30 -23.49
CA ALA A 73 0.62 -13.67 -23.58
C ALA A 73 -0.54 -14.63 -23.33
N ILE A 74 -1.31 -14.40 -22.27
CA ILE A 74 -2.46 -15.22 -21.90
C ILE A 74 -3.67 -14.32 -21.63
N THR A 75 -4.79 -14.63 -22.28
CA THR A 75 -6.10 -14.11 -21.88
C THR A 75 -6.98 -15.24 -21.35
N VAL A 76 -7.61 -14.98 -20.22
CA VAL A 76 -8.65 -15.85 -19.65
C VAL A 76 -9.91 -15.03 -19.49
N TRP A 77 -10.98 -15.45 -20.17
CA TRP A 77 -12.25 -14.76 -20.22
C TRP A 77 -13.39 -15.65 -19.73
N GLY A 78 -14.39 -15.02 -19.13
CA GLY A 78 -15.70 -15.61 -18.95
C GLY A 78 -16.80 -14.55 -19.03
N LYS A 79 -18.03 -15.01 -18.85
CA LYS A 79 -19.21 -14.17 -18.62
C LYS A 79 -19.56 -14.19 -17.13
N SER A 80 -20.29 -13.20 -16.64
CA SER A 80 -20.64 -13.09 -15.22
C SER A 80 -21.34 -14.33 -14.65
N ASP A 81 -22.16 -15.01 -15.48
CA ASP A 81 -22.90 -16.23 -15.19
C ASP A 81 -22.22 -17.52 -15.70
N SER A 82 -21.10 -17.39 -16.40
CA SER A 82 -20.30 -18.50 -16.95
C SER A 82 -18.83 -18.10 -16.92
N LYS A 83 -18.26 -18.08 -15.71
CA LYS A 83 -16.86 -17.71 -15.48
C LYS A 83 -15.92 -18.81 -15.99
N SER A 84 -14.71 -18.43 -16.39
CA SER A 84 -13.64 -19.42 -16.55
C SER A 84 -13.14 -19.85 -15.17
N THR A 85 -12.73 -21.11 -15.04
CA THR A 85 -12.12 -21.63 -13.81
C THR A 85 -10.77 -22.25 -14.13
N ILE A 86 -9.77 -21.95 -13.31
CA ILE A 86 -8.47 -22.63 -13.33
C ILE A 86 -8.22 -23.16 -11.93
N GLU A 87 -8.14 -24.48 -11.77
CA GLU A 87 -7.84 -25.06 -10.46
C GLU A 87 -6.39 -24.73 -10.07
N THR A 88 -5.42 -25.12 -10.91
CA THR A 88 -4.01 -24.77 -10.70
C THR A 88 -3.39 -24.04 -11.90
N PHE A 89 -2.69 -22.95 -11.62
CA PHE A 89 -1.89 -22.20 -12.58
C PHE A 89 -0.46 -22.12 -12.08
N ASN A 90 0.46 -22.83 -12.72
CA ASN A 90 1.86 -22.94 -12.32
C ASN A 90 2.78 -22.42 -13.43
N ASN A 91 3.45 -21.29 -13.18
CA ASN A 91 4.49 -20.77 -14.07
C ASN A 91 5.88 -20.90 -13.44
N SER A 92 6.73 -21.74 -14.01
CA SER A 92 8.18 -21.80 -13.75
C SER A 92 9.02 -21.26 -14.91
N GLY A 93 8.42 -21.05 -16.08
CA GLY A 93 9.05 -20.51 -17.27
C GLY A 93 8.84 -19.00 -17.45
N LEU A 94 8.85 -18.56 -18.72
CA LEU A 94 8.63 -17.17 -19.12
C LEU A 94 7.22 -17.00 -19.71
N ILE A 95 6.49 -16.01 -19.21
CA ILE A 95 5.25 -15.52 -19.82
C ILE A 95 5.46 -14.03 -20.10
N GLN A 96 5.41 -13.62 -21.37
CA GLN A 96 5.69 -12.23 -21.73
C GLN A 96 4.84 -11.64 -22.85
N SER A 97 4.49 -10.37 -22.69
CA SER A 97 3.79 -9.57 -23.69
C SER A 97 4.54 -8.29 -24.04
N GLY A 98 4.19 -7.75 -25.20
CA GLY A 98 4.65 -6.46 -25.70
C GLY A 98 3.77 -5.32 -25.21
N SER A 99 2.71 -5.02 -25.98
CA SER A 99 1.94 -3.78 -25.82
C SER A 99 0.87 -3.79 -24.73
N GLY A 100 0.37 -4.97 -24.32
CA GLY A 100 -0.66 -5.12 -23.29
C GLY A 100 -0.21 -6.01 -22.14
N GLU A 101 -1.14 -6.59 -21.40
CA GLU A 101 -0.87 -7.34 -20.18
C GLU A 101 -0.28 -8.73 -20.44
N ALA A 102 0.68 -9.18 -19.63
CA ALA A 102 1.24 -10.51 -19.84
C ALA A 102 0.16 -11.58 -19.57
N ILE A 103 -0.60 -11.40 -18.50
CA ILE A 103 -1.78 -12.20 -18.21
C ILE A 103 -2.97 -11.28 -17.92
N TYR A 104 -4.05 -11.48 -18.67
CA TYR A 104 -5.33 -10.81 -18.43
C TYR A 104 -6.39 -11.82 -17.97
N LEU A 105 -7.08 -11.53 -16.86
CA LEU A 105 -8.09 -12.39 -16.24
C LEU A 105 -9.41 -11.62 -16.06
N GLY A 106 -10.43 -11.90 -16.86
CA GLY A 106 -11.76 -11.26 -16.75
C GLY A 106 -12.87 -12.28 -16.51
N ASN A 107 -13.67 -12.09 -15.46
CA ASN A 107 -14.68 -13.07 -15.01
C ASN A 107 -14.09 -14.48 -14.84
N THR A 108 -12.99 -14.59 -14.10
CA THR A 108 -12.27 -15.85 -13.88
C THR A 108 -12.23 -16.21 -12.40
N THR A 109 -12.30 -17.49 -12.06
CA THR A 109 -11.90 -18.01 -10.74
C THR A 109 -10.60 -18.78 -10.89
N ILE A 110 -9.59 -18.46 -10.07
CA ILE A 110 -8.37 -19.27 -9.97
C ILE A 110 -8.21 -19.71 -8.52
N ASN A 111 -8.04 -21.00 -8.26
CA ASN A 111 -7.80 -21.46 -6.89
C ASN A 111 -6.34 -21.20 -6.51
N ASP A 112 -5.39 -21.84 -7.19
CA ASP A 112 -3.97 -21.69 -6.90
C ASP A 112 -3.18 -21.15 -8.08
N PHE A 113 -2.71 -19.91 -7.97
CA PHE A 113 -1.79 -19.28 -8.90
C PHE A 113 -0.38 -19.27 -8.29
N THR A 114 0.53 -20.06 -8.83
CA THR A 114 1.96 -20.04 -8.45
C THR A 114 2.83 -19.54 -9.58
N ASN A 115 3.66 -18.52 -9.29
CA ASN A 115 4.71 -18.05 -10.18
C ASN A 115 6.09 -18.25 -9.54
N SER A 116 6.86 -19.22 -10.01
CA SER A 116 8.30 -19.37 -9.72
C SER A 116 9.20 -18.87 -10.85
N GLY A 117 8.64 -18.65 -12.04
CA GLY A 117 9.35 -18.11 -13.21
C GLY A 117 9.21 -16.59 -13.35
N THR A 118 9.09 -16.13 -14.59
CA THR A 118 8.93 -14.72 -14.93
C THR A 118 7.61 -14.48 -15.66
N ILE A 119 6.82 -13.53 -15.15
CA ILE A 119 5.68 -12.93 -15.84
C ILE A 119 6.04 -11.46 -16.09
N LYS A 120 6.13 -11.05 -17.36
CA LYS A 120 6.60 -9.72 -17.72
C LYS A 120 5.81 -9.11 -18.86
N SER A 121 5.28 -7.91 -18.65
CA SER A 121 4.80 -7.06 -19.73
C SER A 121 5.75 -5.89 -19.96
N THR A 122 5.94 -5.45 -21.20
CA THR A 122 6.74 -4.24 -21.50
C THR A 122 5.89 -2.97 -21.61
N GLY A 123 4.64 -3.08 -22.05
CA GLY A 123 3.71 -1.95 -22.25
C GLY A 123 2.49 -1.91 -21.33
N GLY A 124 2.21 -3.01 -20.61
CA GLY A 124 1.01 -3.20 -19.79
C GLY A 124 1.33 -3.71 -18.39
N VAL A 125 0.41 -4.51 -17.81
CA VAL A 125 0.53 -5.07 -16.45
C VAL A 125 1.08 -6.50 -16.54
N GLY A 126 1.83 -6.95 -15.53
CA GLY A 126 2.23 -8.36 -15.43
C GLY A 126 1.00 -9.28 -15.31
N VAL A 127 0.23 -9.13 -14.23
CA VAL A 127 -1.04 -9.84 -14.03
C VAL A 127 -2.17 -8.83 -13.79
N ASN A 128 -3.15 -8.80 -14.69
CA ASN A 128 -4.35 -7.97 -14.56
C ASN A 128 -5.54 -8.82 -14.12
N VAL A 129 -5.93 -8.65 -12.86
CA VAL A 129 -7.12 -9.24 -12.25
C VAL A 129 -8.30 -8.31 -12.54
N ALA A 130 -8.87 -8.46 -13.72
CA ALA A 130 -9.95 -7.63 -14.23
C ALA A 130 -11.31 -7.98 -13.60
N SER A 131 -12.32 -7.17 -13.90
CA SER A 131 -13.61 -7.21 -13.21
C SER A 131 -14.25 -8.61 -13.17
N GLY A 132 -14.81 -8.95 -12.02
CA GLY A 132 -15.47 -10.24 -11.79
C GLY A 132 -14.51 -11.40 -11.54
N THR A 133 -13.20 -11.14 -11.46
CA THR A 133 -12.20 -12.18 -11.22
C THR A 133 -11.92 -12.38 -9.72
N ASN A 134 -11.80 -13.64 -9.31
CA ASN A 134 -11.40 -14.05 -7.97
C ASN A 134 -10.18 -14.97 -8.06
N ILE A 135 -9.16 -14.69 -7.27
CA ILE A 135 -8.01 -15.60 -7.07
C ILE A 135 -7.96 -15.96 -5.59
N SER A 136 -8.02 -17.25 -5.25
CA SER A 136 -7.93 -17.67 -3.85
C SER A 136 -6.50 -17.49 -3.33
N THR A 137 -5.49 -17.97 -4.06
CA THR A 137 -4.09 -17.78 -3.66
C THR A 137 -3.21 -17.40 -4.85
N LEU A 138 -2.47 -16.31 -4.71
CA LEU A 138 -1.37 -15.93 -5.61
C LEU A 138 -0.05 -16.06 -4.84
N ASN A 139 0.72 -17.10 -5.15
CA ASN A 139 2.06 -17.36 -4.61
C ASN A 139 3.13 -16.91 -5.61
N ASN A 140 3.76 -15.78 -5.35
CA ASN A 140 4.90 -15.32 -6.12
C ASN A 140 6.23 -15.70 -5.46
N LYS A 141 7.03 -16.51 -6.15
CA LYS A 141 8.42 -16.88 -5.81
C LYS A 141 9.42 -16.34 -6.84
N GLY A 142 8.94 -16.02 -8.04
CA GLY A 142 9.73 -15.44 -9.13
C GLY A 142 9.43 -13.96 -9.34
N THR A 143 9.35 -13.55 -10.61
CA THR A 143 9.14 -12.15 -11.00
C THR A 143 7.76 -11.93 -11.61
N ILE A 144 7.04 -10.91 -11.15
CA ILE A 144 5.86 -10.36 -11.83
C ILE A 144 6.10 -8.87 -12.09
N SER A 145 6.18 -8.49 -13.36
CA SER A 145 6.61 -7.14 -13.76
C SER A 145 5.84 -6.56 -14.94
N GLY A 146 5.75 -5.23 -14.96
CA GLY A 146 5.15 -4.43 -16.02
C GLY A 146 5.14 -2.95 -15.64
N SER A 147 4.28 -2.16 -16.27
CA SER A 147 3.86 -0.85 -15.76
C SER A 147 3.31 -0.95 -14.33
N ARG A 148 2.72 -2.12 -14.03
CA ARG A 148 2.41 -2.63 -12.69
C ARG A 148 2.69 -4.13 -12.67
N GLY A 149 3.04 -4.66 -11.51
CA GLY A 149 3.22 -6.10 -11.34
C GLY A 149 1.85 -6.78 -11.33
N VAL A 150 1.05 -6.44 -10.33
CA VAL A 150 -0.32 -6.95 -10.17
C VAL A 150 -1.29 -5.76 -10.12
N SER A 151 -2.34 -5.79 -10.93
CA SER A 151 -3.41 -4.79 -10.91
C SER A 151 -4.75 -5.47 -10.65
N ILE A 152 -5.51 -4.96 -9.70
CA ILE A 152 -6.80 -5.49 -9.27
C ILE A 152 -7.87 -4.46 -9.66
N ALA A 153 -8.76 -4.84 -10.58
CA ALA A 153 -9.84 -3.98 -11.04
C ALA A 153 -11.04 -4.02 -10.09
N SER A 154 -12.02 -3.16 -10.36
CA SER A 154 -13.26 -3.10 -9.59
C SER A 154 -14.01 -4.41 -9.52
N ASN A 155 -14.50 -4.75 -8.33
CA ASN A 155 -15.25 -5.98 -8.04
C ASN A 155 -14.44 -7.25 -8.34
N SER A 156 -13.13 -7.20 -8.07
CA SER A 156 -12.22 -8.33 -8.21
C SER A 156 -11.47 -8.54 -6.90
N THR A 157 -11.15 -9.79 -6.58
CA THR A 157 -10.57 -10.17 -5.30
C THR A 157 -9.35 -11.06 -5.49
N ILE A 158 -8.31 -10.81 -4.70
CA ILE A 158 -7.31 -11.83 -4.35
C ILE A 158 -7.48 -12.13 -2.86
N GLU A 159 -7.75 -13.37 -2.48
CA GLU A 159 -7.90 -13.70 -1.06
C GLU A 159 -6.52 -13.64 -0.38
N ASN A 160 -5.52 -14.34 -0.92
CA ASN A 160 -4.14 -14.34 -0.38
C ASN A 160 -3.12 -14.01 -1.47
N LEU A 161 -2.36 -12.94 -1.28
CA LEU A 161 -1.19 -12.63 -2.08
C LEU A 161 0.07 -12.86 -1.23
N ASN A 162 0.80 -13.93 -1.55
CA ASN A 162 2.03 -14.30 -0.87
C ASN A 162 3.23 -14.00 -1.79
N ASN A 163 4.02 -12.99 -1.45
CA ASN A 163 5.27 -12.70 -2.12
C ASN A 163 6.43 -13.26 -1.30
N SER A 164 7.02 -14.37 -1.74
CA SER A 164 8.07 -15.09 -1.03
C SER A 164 9.38 -14.28 -0.98
N ASN A 165 10.36 -14.71 -0.20
CA ASN A 165 11.65 -14.03 -0.02
C ASN A 165 12.41 -13.73 -1.33
N THR A 166 12.31 -14.59 -2.34
CA THR A 166 12.88 -14.38 -3.68
C THR A 166 11.91 -13.71 -4.65
N GLY A 167 10.66 -13.51 -4.22
CA GLY A 167 9.59 -12.97 -5.03
C GLY A 167 9.77 -11.47 -5.27
N PHE A 168 9.61 -11.06 -6.52
CA PHE A 168 9.58 -9.67 -6.92
C PHE A 168 8.26 -9.32 -7.61
N ILE A 169 7.60 -8.27 -7.15
CA ILE A 169 6.42 -7.67 -7.80
C ILE A 169 6.71 -6.19 -8.04
N SER A 170 6.74 -5.76 -9.32
CA SER A 170 7.13 -4.38 -9.64
C SER A 170 6.23 -3.29 -9.01
N SER A 171 4.95 -3.58 -8.78
CA SER A 171 4.04 -2.81 -7.91
C SER A 171 2.70 -3.53 -7.81
N ILE A 172 1.90 -3.15 -6.80
CA ILE A 172 0.51 -3.59 -6.65
C ILE A 172 -0.41 -2.37 -6.74
N LYS A 173 -1.43 -2.41 -7.61
CA LYS A 173 -2.51 -1.41 -7.63
C LYS A 173 -3.85 -2.10 -7.40
N ILE A 174 -4.64 -1.58 -6.46
CA ILE A 174 -6.01 -1.99 -6.22
C ILE A 174 -6.93 -0.83 -6.59
N ALA A 175 -7.73 -0.98 -7.64
CA ALA A 175 -8.67 0.04 -8.09
C ALA A 175 -9.93 0.10 -7.20
N LYS A 176 -10.85 1.02 -7.54
CA LYS A 176 -12.13 1.21 -6.86
C LYS A 176 -12.87 -0.11 -6.60
N ASN A 177 -13.28 -0.40 -5.37
CA ASN A 177 -13.93 -1.66 -4.95
C ASN A 177 -13.15 -2.95 -5.26
N GLY A 178 -11.86 -2.86 -5.60
CA GLY A 178 -10.96 -4.01 -5.64
C GLY A 178 -10.57 -4.43 -4.23
N LYS A 179 -10.30 -5.72 -4.03
CA LYS A 179 -10.02 -6.28 -2.71
C LYS A 179 -8.78 -7.18 -2.75
N ILE A 180 -7.93 -7.06 -1.73
CA ILE A 180 -7.02 -8.15 -1.34
C ILE A 180 -7.28 -8.45 0.15
N ASN A 181 -7.56 -9.69 0.54
CA ASN A 181 -7.80 -9.94 1.96
C ASN A 181 -6.48 -9.95 2.74
N ASN A 182 -5.49 -10.68 2.24
CA ASN A 182 -4.19 -10.80 2.91
C ASN A 182 -3.04 -10.56 1.92
N ILE A 183 -2.14 -9.64 2.27
CA ILE A 183 -0.82 -9.52 1.64
C ILE A 183 0.22 -10.01 2.64
N ASN A 184 1.00 -11.02 2.27
CA ASN A 184 2.16 -11.48 3.01
C ASN A 184 3.41 -11.26 2.16
N ASN A 185 4.15 -10.19 2.44
CA ASN A 185 5.37 -9.87 1.72
C ASN A 185 6.62 -10.27 2.52
N GLN A 186 7.40 -11.20 1.97
CA GLN A 186 8.73 -11.58 2.42
C GLN A 186 9.83 -11.15 1.42
N GLY A 187 9.44 -10.90 0.17
CA GLY A 187 10.34 -10.45 -0.91
C GLY A 187 10.26 -8.94 -1.14
N THR A 188 10.34 -8.54 -2.42
CA THR A 188 10.36 -7.14 -2.82
C THR A 188 9.10 -6.74 -3.58
N ILE A 189 8.48 -5.63 -3.18
CA ILE A 189 7.37 -4.98 -3.89
C ILE A 189 7.75 -3.54 -4.23
N GLY A 190 7.60 -3.12 -5.48
CA GLY A 190 7.98 -1.77 -5.93
C GLY A 190 6.97 -0.65 -5.63
N GLY A 191 6.11 -0.85 -4.62
CA GLY A 191 5.05 0.08 -4.21
C GLY A 191 3.66 -0.56 -4.18
N VAL A 192 2.77 -0.01 -3.34
CA VAL A 192 1.39 -0.47 -3.17
C VAL A 192 0.43 0.72 -3.19
N ASP A 193 -0.44 0.76 -4.18
CA ASP A 193 -1.43 1.82 -4.40
C ASP A 193 -2.86 1.28 -4.20
N LEU A 194 -3.61 1.89 -3.28
CA LEU A 194 -5.02 1.60 -3.04
C LEU A 194 -5.85 2.79 -3.49
N GLY A 195 -6.62 2.56 -4.56
CA GLY A 195 -7.46 3.55 -5.20
C GLY A 195 -6.75 4.33 -6.31
N ASP A 196 -7.35 5.45 -6.65
CA ASP A 196 -6.82 6.44 -7.57
C ASP A 196 -7.00 7.84 -6.97
N VAL A 197 -6.24 8.81 -7.46
CA VAL A 197 -6.34 10.23 -7.08
C VAL A 197 -7.54 10.85 -7.79
N SER A 198 -8.71 10.24 -7.62
CA SER A 198 -9.98 10.73 -8.13
C SER A 198 -10.86 11.18 -6.97
N ARG A 199 -11.79 12.10 -7.25
CA ARG A 199 -12.67 12.69 -6.25
C ARG A 199 -13.74 11.76 -5.70
N GLU A 200 -13.83 10.54 -6.24
CA GLU A 200 -14.82 9.57 -5.81
C GLU A 200 -14.26 8.63 -4.75
N GLN A 201 -15.11 8.20 -3.82
CA GLN A 201 -14.76 7.14 -2.87
C GLN A 201 -14.35 5.87 -3.63
N GLN A 202 -13.09 5.48 -3.45
CA GLN A 202 -12.50 4.31 -4.11
C GLN A 202 -12.91 3.03 -3.40
N LYS A 203 -12.94 3.02 -2.06
CA LYS A 203 -13.30 1.84 -1.26
C LYS A 203 -12.49 0.59 -1.65
N ALA A 204 -11.26 0.77 -2.14
CA ALA A 204 -10.33 -0.35 -2.25
C ALA A 204 -10.01 -0.84 -0.83
N PHE A 205 -9.75 -2.14 -0.69
CA PHE A 205 -9.63 -2.74 0.62
C PHE A 205 -8.46 -3.71 0.70
N ILE A 206 -7.68 -3.57 1.76
CA ILE A 206 -6.82 -4.63 2.28
C ILE A 206 -7.28 -4.98 3.70
N GLY A 207 -7.47 -6.28 3.96
CA GLY A 207 -7.75 -6.76 5.32
C GLY A 207 -6.48 -6.72 6.14
N THR A 208 -5.56 -7.64 5.88
CA THR A 208 -4.27 -7.75 6.56
C THR A 208 -3.13 -7.50 5.59
N PHE A 209 -2.21 -6.61 5.94
CA PHE A 209 -0.96 -6.39 5.24
C PHE A 209 0.21 -6.68 6.17
N ASN A 210 0.91 -7.78 5.94
CA ASN A 210 2.15 -8.13 6.63
C ASN A 210 3.34 -7.88 5.70
N ASN A 211 4.18 -6.90 6.05
CA ASN A 211 5.44 -6.66 5.37
C ASN A 211 6.62 -7.10 6.23
N ASN A 212 7.24 -8.22 5.87
CA ASN A 212 8.49 -8.73 6.46
C ASN A 212 9.67 -8.56 5.49
N GLY A 213 9.40 -8.32 4.21
CA GLY A 213 10.38 -8.05 3.17
C GLY A 213 10.60 -6.55 2.96
N THR A 214 10.69 -6.18 1.69
CA THR A 214 11.03 -4.83 1.25
C THR A 214 9.90 -4.26 0.39
N ILE A 215 9.47 -3.04 0.69
CA ILE A 215 8.62 -2.23 -0.18
C ILE A 215 9.37 -0.95 -0.48
N ILE A 216 9.66 -0.70 -1.76
CA ILE A 216 10.41 0.48 -2.18
C ILE A 216 9.67 1.15 -3.31
N ASN A 217 9.44 2.45 -3.21
CA ASN A 217 8.95 3.25 -4.32
C ASN A 217 9.80 4.51 -4.46
N ASN A 218 10.21 4.80 -5.69
CA ASN A 218 11.04 5.95 -6.03
C ASN A 218 10.25 7.00 -6.85
N LYS A 219 8.93 6.83 -6.98
CA LYS A 219 8.04 7.69 -7.77
C LYS A 219 6.70 7.89 -7.06
N GLY A 220 6.07 9.05 -7.27
CA GLY A 220 4.69 9.29 -6.83
C GLY A 220 4.55 9.76 -5.38
N TYR A 221 3.36 9.54 -4.80
CA TYR A 221 2.96 10.11 -3.51
C TYR A 221 3.37 9.24 -2.31
N GLY A 222 3.46 7.92 -2.44
CA GLY A 222 3.76 7.06 -1.32
C GLY A 222 4.36 5.72 -1.75
N THR A 223 5.10 5.07 -0.84
CA THR A 223 5.50 3.67 -1.05
C THR A 223 4.34 2.74 -0.77
N VAL A 224 3.57 3.04 0.28
CA VAL A 224 2.20 2.56 0.45
C VAL A 224 1.28 3.78 0.38
N PHE A 225 0.45 3.86 -0.66
CA PHE A 225 -0.45 4.98 -0.90
C PHE A 225 -1.91 4.55 -0.81
N ILE A 226 -2.69 5.19 0.06
CA ILE A 226 -4.07 4.79 0.38
C ILE A 226 -4.98 5.99 0.13
N VAL A 227 -5.82 5.93 -0.91
CA VAL A 227 -6.72 7.03 -1.27
C VAL A 227 -8.17 6.60 -1.14
N THR A 228 -8.91 7.25 -0.23
CA THR A 228 -10.33 6.97 0.07
C THR A 228 -10.65 5.47 0.16
N SER A 229 -9.69 4.73 0.73
CA SER A 229 -9.60 3.27 0.77
C SER A 229 -9.19 2.83 2.17
N THR A 230 -9.29 1.53 2.45
CA THR A 230 -9.04 0.99 3.80
C THR A 230 -7.93 -0.04 3.79
N ILE A 231 -7.03 0.07 4.77
CA ILE A 231 -6.25 -1.05 5.27
C ILE A 231 -6.69 -1.31 6.71
N GLU A 232 -7.21 -2.49 7.01
CA GLU A 232 -7.73 -2.79 8.35
C GLU A 232 -6.59 -3.05 9.34
N ASN A 233 -5.66 -3.95 9.00
CA ASN A 233 -4.50 -4.29 9.82
C ASN A 233 -3.23 -4.23 8.97
N PHE A 234 -2.23 -3.46 9.40
CA PHE A 234 -0.96 -3.31 8.71
C PHE A 234 0.21 -3.47 9.67
N THR A 235 0.96 -4.56 9.52
CA THR A 235 2.18 -4.83 10.27
C THR A 235 3.40 -4.69 9.36
N ASN A 236 4.37 -3.88 9.77
CA ASN A 236 5.68 -3.77 9.14
C ASN A 236 6.77 -4.29 10.06
N SER A 237 7.42 -5.39 9.67
CA SER A 237 8.63 -5.95 10.29
C SER A 237 9.84 -5.86 9.37
N GLY A 238 9.66 -5.42 8.12
CA GLY A 238 10.70 -5.24 7.11
C GLY A 238 10.98 -3.78 6.78
N LEU A 239 11.40 -3.51 5.54
CA LEU A 239 11.71 -2.17 5.06
C LEU A 239 10.55 -1.58 4.25
N ILE A 240 10.19 -0.33 4.54
CA ILE A 240 9.39 0.54 3.68
C ILE A 240 10.24 1.78 3.39
N GLU A 241 10.56 2.01 2.12
CA GLU A 241 11.38 3.15 1.73
C GLU A 241 10.73 3.95 0.60
N ASN A 242 10.63 5.26 0.80
CA ASN A 242 10.24 6.22 -0.21
C ASN A 242 11.38 7.19 -0.49
N SER A 243 11.97 7.11 -1.69
CA SER A 243 13.04 8.03 -2.12
C SER A 243 12.54 9.15 -3.06
N SER A 244 11.25 9.19 -3.38
CA SER A 244 10.69 10.22 -4.25
C SER A 244 10.79 11.62 -3.64
N GLY A 245 11.14 12.61 -4.46
CA GLY A 245 10.98 14.02 -4.09
C GLY A 245 9.55 14.49 -4.38
N GLY A 246 8.88 15.15 -3.43
CA GLY A 246 7.51 15.64 -3.61
C GLY A 246 6.76 15.83 -2.29
N ASP A 247 5.43 15.84 -2.35
CA ASP A 247 4.53 15.80 -1.18
C ASP A 247 4.22 14.34 -0.82
N SER A 248 5.26 13.60 -0.43
CA SER A 248 5.25 12.13 -0.35
C SER A 248 5.53 11.57 1.04
N GLY A 249 5.11 10.33 1.29
CA GLY A 249 5.41 9.63 2.55
C GLY A 249 5.84 8.19 2.37
N GLY A 250 6.54 7.61 3.35
CA GLY A 250 6.76 6.16 3.39
C GLY A 250 5.43 5.41 3.33
N ILE A 251 4.53 5.81 4.21
CA ILE A 251 3.11 5.46 4.17
C ILE A 251 2.32 6.76 4.03
N TYR A 252 1.49 6.89 3.01
CA TYR A 252 0.64 8.06 2.81
C TYR A 252 -0.82 7.63 2.63
N THR A 253 -1.68 8.10 3.52
CA THR A 253 -3.13 7.91 3.42
C THR A 253 -3.85 9.26 3.26
N ALA A 254 -4.82 9.32 2.34
CA ALA A 254 -5.57 10.53 1.98
C ALA A 254 -7.07 10.22 1.90
N GLY A 255 -7.85 10.76 2.83
CA GLY A 255 -9.29 10.49 2.99
C GLY A 255 -9.66 9.02 3.22
N GLY A 256 -8.68 8.17 3.57
CA GLY A 256 -8.86 6.74 3.75
C GLY A 256 -9.10 6.34 5.20
N LYS A 257 -8.96 5.04 5.46
CA LYS A 257 -8.92 4.48 6.81
C LYS A 257 -7.68 3.60 6.97
N ILE A 258 -7.00 3.74 8.10
CA ILE A 258 -6.09 2.73 8.63
C ILE A 258 -6.72 2.26 9.94
N GLY A 259 -7.02 0.97 10.09
CA GLY A 259 -7.47 0.46 11.39
C GLY A 259 -6.29 0.49 12.36
N THR A 260 -5.52 -0.59 12.35
CA THR A 260 -4.30 -0.71 13.15
C THR A 260 -3.06 -0.75 12.26
N PHE A 261 -2.09 0.10 12.56
CA PHE A 261 -0.74 0.02 11.99
C PHE A 261 0.30 -0.22 13.08
N ILE A 262 1.16 -1.22 12.87
CA ILE A 262 2.26 -1.58 13.77
C ILE A 262 3.56 -1.64 12.98
N ASN A 263 4.50 -0.78 13.29
CA ASN A 263 5.89 -0.91 12.88
C ASN A 263 6.64 -1.69 13.98
N GLU A 264 6.86 -2.98 13.78
CA GLU A 264 7.51 -3.88 14.74
C GLU A 264 8.98 -3.51 14.98
N ASN A 265 9.61 -4.11 16.00
CA ASN A 265 10.98 -3.78 16.42
C ASN A 265 12.01 -3.80 15.27
N THR A 266 11.84 -4.71 14.30
CA THR A 266 12.70 -4.83 13.12
C THR A 266 12.24 -3.98 11.94
N GLY A 267 11.04 -3.42 12.03
CA GLY A 267 10.43 -2.59 11.01
C GLY A 267 11.15 -1.26 10.84
N ILE A 268 11.48 -0.92 9.61
CA ILE A 268 12.13 0.32 9.23
C ILE A 268 11.26 1.05 8.22
N ILE A 269 10.95 2.31 8.50
CA ILE A 269 10.33 3.24 7.56
C ILE A 269 11.33 4.35 7.27
N LYS A 270 11.67 4.52 5.99
CA LYS A 270 12.56 5.59 5.51
C LYS A 270 11.84 6.44 4.47
N SER A 271 11.85 7.75 4.64
CA SER A 271 11.35 8.67 3.63
C SER A 271 12.16 9.95 3.57
N THR A 272 12.32 10.50 2.38
CA THR A 272 12.88 11.85 2.16
C THR A 272 11.96 12.96 2.67
N LYS A 273 10.70 12.66 2.97
CA LYS A 273 9.65 13.59 3.39
C LYS A 273 8.97 13.11 4.66
N GLU A 274 7.73 12.66 4.62
CA GLU A 274 7.02 12.17 5.81
C GLU A 274 7.24 10.66 6.00
N GLY A 275 7.47 10.20 7.23
CA GLY A 275 7.52 8.76 7.52
C GLY A 275 6.14 8.15 7.31
N ILE A 276 5.17 8.64 8.09
CA ILE A 276 3.75 8.32 7.98
C ILE A 276 2.97 9.62 7.82
N LYS A 277 2.20 9.73 6.73
CA LYS A 277 1.36 10.89 6.44
C LYS A 277 -0.11 10.51 6.44
N ILE A 278 -0.86 11.16 7.31
CA ILE A 278 -2.32 11.06 7.42
C ILE A 278 -2.89 12.39 6.93
N SER A 279 -3.54 12.36 5.77
CA SER A 279 -4.08 13.56 5.12
C SER A 279 -5.54 13.42 4.70
N TYR A 280 -6.08 14.51 4.18
CA TYR A 280 -7.38 14.54 3.54
C TYR A 280 -7.26 14.59 2.01
N ILE A 281 -8.34 14.23 1.34
CA ILE A 281 -8.58 14.51 -0.07
C ILE A 281 -10.06 14.85 -0.24
N ASP A 282 -10.37 15.87 -1.03
CA ASP A 282 -11.75 16.32 -1.32
C ASP A 282 -12.66 16.40 -0.08
N TRP A 283 -12.19 17.11 0.95
CA TRP A 283 -12.89 17.29 2.23
C TRP A 283 -13.16 16.00 3.03
N THR A 284 -12.58 14.89 2.61
CA THR A 284 -12.62 13.62 3.34
C THR A 284 -11.29 13.46 4.05
N GLY A 285 -11.29 13.55 5.38
CA GLY A 285 -10.10 13.31 6.19
C GLY A 285 -9.83 11.83 6.41
N THR A 286 -8.58 11.47 6.66
CA THR A 286 -8.25 10.08 7.02
C THR A 286 -8.53 9.82 8.49
N GLN A 287 -9.08 8.66 8.79
CA GLN A 287 -9.20 8.12 10.14
C GLN A 287 -8.18 7.01 10.38
N ALA A 288 -7.46 7.09 11.50
CA ALA A 288 -6.59 6.05 11.98
C ALA A 288 -6.94 5.67 13.43
N ASP A 289 -7.15 4.38 13.71
CA ASP A 289 -7.51 3.93 15.06
C ASP A 289 -6.24 3.80 15.94
N LEU A 290 -5.21 3.11 15.45
CA LEU A 290 -3.93 2.94 16.15
C LEU A 290 -2.75 3.02 15.18
N ILE A 291 -1.74 3.83 15.54
CA ILE A 291 -0.39 3.76 14.98
C ILE A 291 0.57 3.44 16.13
N GLN A 292 1.24 2.31 16.04
CA GLN A 292 2.26 1.88 17.00
C GLN A 292 3.61 1.77 16.30
N ASN A 293 4.58 2.57 16.73
CA ASN A 293 5.96 2.46 16.30
C ASN A 293 6.82 1.83 17.41
N LYS A 294 7.24 0.58 17.19
CA LYS A 294 8.26 -0.10 18.01
C LYS A 294 9.62 -0.14 17.31
N GLY A 295 9.62 -0.08 15.99
CA GLY A 295 10.83 -0.05 15.15
C GLY A 295 11.39 1.35 14.93
N THR A 296 11.89 1.59 13.73
CA THR A 296 12.55 2.84 13.34
C THR A 296 11.77 3.59 12.26
N ILE A 297 11.57 4.90 12.46
CA ILE A 297 11.07 5.82 11.45
C ILE A 297 12.12 6.91 11.24
N ILE A 298 12.62 7.05 10.01
CA ILE A 298 13.53 8.11 9.59
C ILE A 298 12.87 8.88 8.45
N ALA A 299 12.62 10.16 8.66
CA ALA A 299 11.89 11.00 7.73
C ALA A 299 12.62 12.34 7.52
N GLY A 300 12.53 12.95 6.34
CA GLY A 300 13.13 14.27 6.10
C GLY A 300 12.39 15.41 6.80
N ASN A 301 11.04 15.38 6.74
CA ASN A 301 10.16 16.39 7.32
C ASN A 301 9.61 15.94 8.67
N SER A 302 8.63 15.04 8.66
CA SER A 302 7.90 14.66 9.86
C SER A 302 7.86 13.14 10.00
N GLY A 303 8.17 12.63 11.19
CA GLY A 303 8.09 11.19 11.45
C GLY A 303 6.65 10.71 11.27
N VAL A 304 5.72 11.40 11.93
CA VAL A 304 4.27 11.28 11.70
C VAL A 304 3.68 12.66 11.43
N HIS A 305 2.95 12.81 10.34
CA HIS A 305 2.26 14.04 9.94
C HIS A 305 0.75 13.82 9.88
N ILE A 306 -0.01 14.68 10.56
CA ILE A 306 -1.48 14.72 10.50
C ILE A 306 -1.93 16.06 9.93
N SER A 307 -2.68 16.05 8.83
CA SER A 307 -3.23 17.26 8.21
C SER A 307 -4.73 17.46 8.52
N ASN A 308 -5.34 18.47 7.90
CA ASN A 308 -6.74 18.84 8.11
C ASN A 308 -7.70 17.65 7.99
N LEU A 309 -8.82 17.75 8.70
CA LEU A 309 -9.95 16.82 8.71
C LEU A 309 -9.62 15.40 9.20
N SER A 310 -8.35 15.12 9.45
CA SER A 310 -7.86 13.79 9.75
C SER A 310 -7.70 13.59 11.25
N SER A 311 -7.90 12.35 11.69
CA SER A 311 -7.86 12.00 13.11
C SER A 311 -7.09 10.72 13.32
N LEU A 312 -6.24 10.72 14.33
CA LEU A 312 -5.58 9.53 14.87
C LEU A 312 -6.02 9.35 16.31
N LYS A 313 -6.66 8.21 16.63
CA LYS A 313 -7.12 7.97 17.99
C LYS A 313 -5.95 7.72 18.94
N THR A 314 -5.11 6.73 18.66
CA THR A 314 -3.93 6.45 19.50
C THR A 314 -2.65 6.41 18.69
N PHE A 315 -1.66 7.21 19.11
CA PHE A 315 -0.29 7.09 18.68
C PHE A 315 0.57 6.55 19.82
N GLU A 316 1.25 5.44 19.58
CA GLU A 316 2.21 4.85 20.51
C GLU A 316 3.60 4.81 19.87
N ASN A 317 4.58 5.42 20.53
CA ASN A 317 5.98 5.31 20.13
C ASN A 317 6.78 4.65 21.26
N SER A 318 7.17 3.39 21.07
CA SER A 318 8.16 2.71 21.89
C SER A 318 9.51 2.55 21.19
N GLY A 319 9.55 2.83 19.88
CA GLY A 319 10.74 2.75 19.04
C GLY A 319 11.47 4.07 18.88
N PHE A 320 12.13 4.23 17.74
CA PHE A 320 12.93 5.39 17.38
C PHE A 320 12.28 6.18 16.23
N ILE A 321 12.20 7.49 16.37
CA ILE A 321 11.76 8.41 15.34
C ILE A 321 12.80 9.52 15.20
N GLN A 322 13.29 9.72 13.97
CA GLN A 322 14.17 10.83 13.61
C GLN A 322 13.62 11.57 12.40
N ALA A 323 13.38 12.87 12.57
CA ALA A 323 12.85 13.72 11.51
C ALA A 323 13.16 15.20 11.76
N THR A 324 12.67 16.11 10.91
CA THR A 324 12.67 17.54 11.26
C THR A 324 11.71 17.81 12.42
N ASN A 325 10.49 17.25 12.36
CA ASN A 325 9.58 17.17 13.49
C ASN A 325 9.26 15.70 13.81
N GLY A 326 9.39 15.25 15.06
CA GLY A 326 9.03 13.87 15.42
C GLY A 326 7.56 13.58 15.06
N VAL A 327 6.66 14.42 15.57
CA VAL A 327 5.24 14.47 15.19
C VAL A 327 4.88 15.90 14.78
N GLU A 328 4.11 16.03 13.71
CA GLU A 328 3.57 17.30 13.24
C GLU A 328 2.06 17.20 13.00
N ILE A 329 1.31 18.14 13.56
CA ILE A 329 -0.11 18.34 13.23
C ILE A 329 -0.29 19.72 12.64
N LYS A 330 -0.67 19.76 11.36
CA LYS A 330 -0.72 20.98 10.58
C LYS A 330 -2.10 21.23 10.02
N ASN A 331 -2.63 22.42 10.26
CA ASN A 331 -3.84 22.92 9.61
C ASN A 331 -3.48 23.92 8.49
N TYR A 332 -3.86 23.64 7.25
CA TYR A 332 -3.63 24.51 6.09
C TYR A 332 -4.67 25.63 5.88
N GLY A 333 -5.48 25.93 6.89
CA GLY A 333 -6.47 27.01 6.88
C GLY A 333 -7.87 26.63 6.40
N GLN A 334 -8.14 25.38 6.04
CA GLN A 334 -9.45 24.93 5.54
C GLN A 334 -10.03 23.76 6.34
N GLY A 335 -11.25 23.90 6.85
CA GLY A 335 -11.95 22.84 7.58
C GLY A 335 -11.38 22.51 8.97
N LYS A 336 -11.91 21.45 9.61
CA LYS A 336 -11.48 21.00 10.94
C LYS A 336 -9.98 20.66 10.93
N ALA A 337 -9.26 20.95 12.02
CA ALA A 337 -7.86 20.61 12.10
C ALA A 337 -7.61 19.11 12.28
N GLY A 338 -6.36 18.71 12.04
CA GLY A 338 -5.87 17.40 12.42
C GLY A 338 -5.90 17.20 13.93
N VAL A 339 -6.20 15.98 14.38
CA VAL A 339 -6.29 15.63 15.80
C VAL A 339 -5.55 14.33 16.08
N ILE A 340 -4.83 14.29 17.21
CA ILE A 340 -4.45 13.05 17.87
C ILE A 340 -5.19 12.99 19.21
N GLU A 341 -5.94 11.93 19.52
CA GLU A 341 -6.58 11.86 20.84
C GLU A 341 -5.54 11.55 21.92
N THR A 342 -4.81 10.45 21.78
CA THR A 342 -3.81 10.01 22.76
C THR A 342 -2.45 9.82 22.11
N LEU A 343 -1.42 10.46 22.67
CA LEU A 343 -0.03 10.24 22.31
C LEU A 343 0.75 9.67 23.50
N ASN A 344 1.23 8.45 23.35
CA ASN A 344 2.07 7.76 24.34
C ASN A 344 3.48 7.57 23.77
N ASN A 345 4.48 8.15 24.40
CA ASN A 345 5.88 7.99 24.02
C ASN A 345 6.66 7.29 25.14
N SER A 346 7.12 6.06 24.92
CA SER A 346 8.10 5.39 25.77
C SER A 346 9.46 5.21 25.08
N GLY A 347 9.53 5.47 23.78
CA GLY A 347 10.75 5.42 22.98
C GLY A 347 11.42 6.79 22.84
N SER A 348 12.06 7.00 21.70
CA SER A 348 12.81 8.22 21.40
C SER A 348 12.24 8.92 20.17
N MET A 349 11.92 10.21 20.33
CA MET A 349 11.49 11.10 19.26
C MET A 349 12.46 12.27 19.15
N PHE A 350 13.29 12.26 18.10
CA PHE A 350 14.31 13.27 17.84
C PHE A 350 13.91 14.09 16.61
N GLY A 351 13.39 15.29 16.86
CA GLY A 351 13.21 16.30 15.83
C GLY A 351 14.44 17.19 15.71
N SER A 352 14.97 17.39 14.51
CA SER A 352 16.03 18.38 14.28
C SER A 352 15.54 19.80 14.57
N ALA A 353 14.25 20.07 14.33
CA ALA A 353 13.55 21.27 14.79
C ALA A 353 12.79 20.98 16.08
N ASN A 354 11.66 20.27 16.03
CA ASN A 354 10.80 20.07 17.21
C ASN A 354 10.51 18.60 17.47
N GLY A 355 10.40 18.19 18.73
CA GLY A 355 9.93 16.84 19.04
C GLY A 355 8.48 16.64 18.57
N ILE A 356 7.59 17.53 18.99
CA ILE A 356 6.19 17.61 18.58
C ILE A 356 5.86 19.05 18.16
N MET A 357 5.19 19.24 17.03
CA MET A 357 4.76 20.55 16.52
C MET A 357 3.26 20.57 16.19
N LEU A 358 2.53 21.51 16.81
CA LEU A 358 1.14 21.83 16.47
C LEU A 358 1.12 23.23 15.87
N HIS A 359 0.65 23.38 14.64
CA HIS A 359 0.56 24.68 13.98
C HIS A 359 -0.51 24.72 12.89
N GLY A 360 -0.73 25.90 12.32
CA GLY A 360 -1.64 26.10 11.20
C GLY A 360 -2.75 27.12 11.45
N GLY A 361 -3.74 27.11 10.55
CA GLY A 361 -4.82 28.11 10.49
C GLY A 361 -5.84 28.08 11.63
N ALA A 362 -6.91 28.87 11.50
CA ALA A 362 -7.85 29.22 12.56
C ALA A 362 -8.55 28.03 13.25
N SER A 363 -8.70 26.88 12.58
CA SER A 363 -9.46 25.74 13.12
C SER A 363 -8.64 24.80 14.03
N GLY A 364 -7.41 25.18 14.40
CA GLY A 364 -6.75 24.72 15.61
C GLY A 364 -6.35 23.24 15.71
N SER A 365 -5.13 22.91 15.31
CA SER A 365 -4.55 21.56 15.50
C SER A 365 -4.51 21.19 16.98
N SER A 366 -4.83 19.93 17.32
CA SER A 366 -4.87 19.53 18.73
C SER A 366 -4.37 18.11 19.02
N ILE A 367 -3.85 17.94 20.24
CA ILE A 367 -3.66 16.64 20.88
C ILE A 367 -4.52 16.63 22.16
N ASN A 368 -5.24 15.57 22.52
CA ASN A 368 -5.95 15.58 23.81
C ASN A 368 -4.96 15.31 24.96
N THR A 369 -4.28 14.17 24.93
CA THR A 369 -3.32 13.76 25.98
C THR A 369 -1.94 13.44 25.42
N ILE A 370 -0.91 13.83 26.16
CA ILE A 370 0.47 13.40 25.93
C ILE A 370 0.98 12.71 27.20
N THR A 371 1.37 11.45 27.10
CA THR A 371 2.09 10.73 28.15
C THR A 371 3.48 10.38 27.66
N ASN A 372 4.52 10.91 28.32
CA ASN A 372 5.91 10.68 27.98
C ASN A 372 6.63 9.91 29.09
N LYS A 373 7.11 8.71 28.74
CA LYS A 373 8.00 7.84 29.53
C LYS A 373 9.42 7.74 28.96
N GLY A 374 9.60 8.20 27.72
CA GLY A 374 10.86 8.21 27.00
C GLY A 374 11.33 9.63 26.69
N THR A 375 11.93 9.82 25.53
CA THR A 375 12.49 11.11 25.13
C THR A 375 11.70 11.75 24.00
N ILE A 376 11.37 13.03 24.18
CA ILE A 376 10.90 13.95 23.14
C ILE A 376 11.90 15.11 23.09
N LEU A 377 12.65 15.21 22.00
CA LEU A 377 13.72 16.18 21.84
C LEU A 377 13.56 16.98 20.54
N GLY A 378 13.50 18.31 20.65
CA GLY A 378 13.62 19.23 19.52
C GLY A 378 14.99 19.91 19.51
N GLN A 379 15.93 19.45 18.68
CA GLN A 379 17.34 19.82 18.80
C GLN A 379 17.59 21.34 18.65
N SER A 380 17.07 21.96 17.58
CA SER A 380 17.18 23.41 17.35
C SER A 380 15.94 24.20 17.78
N GLY A 381 14.79 23.53 17.98
CA GLY A 381 13.51 24.12 18.35
C GLY A 381 13.08 23.69 19.75
N ALA A 382 11.81 23.30 19.91
CA ALA A 382 11.25 22.91 21.20
C ALA A 382 10.95 21.41 21.28
N GLY A 383 10.98 20.84 22.49
CA GLY A 383 10.48 19.48 22.70
C GLY A 383 9.02 19.36 22.25
N ILE A 384 8.18 20.29 22.71
CA ILE A 384 6.80 20.47 22.24
C ILE A 384 6.60 21.94 21.86
N TYR A 385 6.19 22.19 20.61
CA TYR A 385 5.84 23.52 20.12
C TYR A 385 4.35 23.60 19.76
N VAL A 386 3.59 24.33 20.57
CA VAL A 386 2.19 24.72 20.29
C VAL A 386 2.20 26.12 19.68
N ASN A 387 2.16 26.22 18.35
CA ASN A 387 2.40 27.46 17.60
C ASN A 387 1.11 28.13 17.10
N GLY A 388 0.35 28.70 18.03
CA GLY A 388 -0.72 29.65 17.75
C GLY A 388 -1.88 29.56 18.74
N ALA A 389 -2.68 30.63 18.81
CA ALA A 389 -3.73 30.80 19.81
C ALA A 389 -4.85 29.74 19.75
N ASN A 390 -5.06 29.14 18.57
CA ASN A 390 -6.09 28.13 18.35
C ASN A 390 -5.55 26.71 18.47
N GLN A 391 -4.27 26.52 18.77
CA GLN A 391 -3.67 25.20 18.90
C GLN A 391 -3.80 24.73 20.35
N HIS A 392 -4.10 23.44 20.55
CA HIS A 392 -4.47 22.95 21.88
C HIS A 392 -3.81 21.62 22.23
N ILE A 393 -3.34 21.51 23.47
CA ILE A 393 -3.23 20.24 24.17
C ILE A 393 -4.37 20.23 25.17
N LYS A 394 -5.43 19.45 24.91
CA LYS A 394 -6.73 19.67 25.59
C LYS A 394 -6.72 19.30 27.07
N ASP A 395 -6.07 18.20 27.42
CA ASP A 395 -6.18 17.63 28.75
C ASP A 395 -4.88 17.81 29.52
N TYR A 396 -3.81 17.12 29.13
CA TYR A 396 -2.55 17.19 29.87
C TYR A 396 -1.32 16.79 29.04
N ILE A 397 -0.17 17.19 29.59
CA ILE A 397 1.14 16.60 29.32
C ILE A 397 1.61 15.95 30.62
N LYS A 398 1.87 14.65 30.58
CA LYS A 398 2.33 13.86 31.74
C LYS A 398 3.69 13.26 31.45
N LEU A 399 4.67 13.53 32.31
CA LEU A 399 5.96 12.85 32.28
C LEU A 399 5.97 11.78 33.37
N GLU A 400 6.32 10.54 33.04
CA GLU A 400 6.33 9.42 33.98
C GLU A 400 7.61 8.60 33.87
N GLY A 401 8.27 8.35 35.01
CA GLY A 401 9.48 7.53 35.07
C GLY A 401 10.77 8.33 34.94
N SER A 402 11.88 7.71 35.34
CA SER A 402 13.19 8.37 35.46
C SER A 402 13.77 8.83 34.11
N ASN A 403 13.31 8.23 33.01
CA ASN A 403 13.81 8.48 31.66
C ASN A 403 12.91 9.42 30.86
N ALA A 404 11.83 9.93 31.46
CA ALA A 404 10.92 10.86 30.82
C ALA A 404 11.60 12.22 30.62
N LEU A 405 11.94 12.53 29.37
CA LEU A 405 12.57 13.78 28.97
C LEU A 405 11.73 14.50 27.90
N ILE A 406 11.42 15.77 28.16
CA ILE A 406 10.97 16.71 27.13
C ILE A 406 11.95 17.88 27.13
N ALA A 407 12.72 18.01 26.07
CA ALA A 407 13.75 19.03 25.95
C ALA A 407 13.79 19.63 24.54
N GLY A 408 14.38 20.82 24.43
CA GLY A 408 14.71 21.37 23.12
C GLY A 408 15.75 22.47 23.22
N GLY A 409 16.36 22.81 22.08
CA GLY A 409 17.38 23.85 21.99
C GLY A 409 16.89 25.24 22.37
N THR A 410 15.60 25.52 22.15
CA THR A 410 14.96 26.79 22.55
C THR A 410 14.14 26.65 23.84
N ALA A 411 13.39 25.57 23.99
CA ALA A 411 12.56 25.30 25.17
C ALA A 411 12.20 23.81 25.25
N GLY A 412 11.91 23.30 26.45
CA GLY A 412 11.22 22.01 26.58
C GLY A 412 9.81 22.08 25.99
N ILE A 413 9.03 23.07 26.42
CA ILE A 413 7.69 23.34 25.92
C ILE A 413 7.58 24.83 25.56
N TYR A 414 7.18 25.12 24.32
CA TYR A 414 6.88 26.46 23.85
C TYR A 414 5.39 26.54 23.50
N ASN A 415 4.62 27.35 24.24
CA ASN A 415 3.17 27.43 24.09
C ASN A 415 2.69 28.84 23.71
N LYS A 416 2.03 28.95 22.55
CA LYS A 416 1.25 30.13 22.10
C LYS A 416 -0.26 29.86 22.08
N GLY A 417 -0.69 28.65 22.44
CA GLY A 417 -2.08 28.22 22.46
C GLY A 417 -2.53 27.86 23.86
N THR A 418 -3.30 26.79 23.99
CA THR A 418 -3.80 26.32 25.30
C THR A 418 -3.25 24.94 25.63
N ILE A 419 -2.84 24.75 26.89
CA ILE A 419 -2.54 23.44 27.47
C ILE A 419 -3.48 23.24 28.66
N GLY A 420 -4.24 22.14 28.65
CA GLY A 420 -5.27 21.82 29.63
C GLY A 420 -6.58 22.56 29.41
N VAL A 421 -7.53 22.30 30.30
CA VAL A 421 -8.85 22.94 30.28
C VAL A 421 -8.74 24.38 30.77
N ASN A 422 -9.12 25.35 29.93
CA ASN A 422 -9.26 26.73 30.35
C ASN A 422 -10.57 26.90 31.14
N ASN A 423 -10.55 26.59 32.44
CA ASN A 423 -11.69 26.74 33.35
C ASN A 423 -11.96 28.20 33.77
N ASN A 424 -11.37 29.17 33.07
CA ASN A 424 -11.42 30.57 33.46
C ASN A 424 -12.75 31.22 33.01
N THR A 425 -13.82 30.90 33.75
CA THR A 425 -15.12 31.59 33.66
C THR A 425 -15.16 32.87 34.50
N GLY A 426 -14.05 33.26 35.14
CA GLY A 426 -13.93 34.50 35.91
C GLY A 426 -12.51 35.05 35.91
N SER A 427 -12.36 36.27 35.37
CA SER A 427 -11.31 37.27 35.63
C SER A 427 -9.94 36.75 36.11
N LEU A 428 -8.95 36.72 35.20
CA LEU A 428 -7.58 36.96 35.62
C LEU A 428 -7.53 38.40 36.15
N VAL A 429 -7.30 38.52 37.46
CA VAL A 429 -7.10 39.81 38.13
C VAL A 429 -5.88 40.48 37.49
N ASN A 430 -6.07 41.75 37.14
CA ASN A 430 -5.11 42.64 36.48
C ASN A 430 -3.72 42.67 37.13
#